data_AF-A0A969BQR3-F1
#
_entry.id   AF-A0A969BQR3-F1
#
_cell.length_a   1.000
_cell.length_b   1.000
_cell.length_c   1.000
_cell.angle_alpha   90.00
_cell.angle_beta   90.00
_cell.angle_gamma   90.00
#
_symmetry.space_group_name_H-M   'P 1'
#
loop_
_entity.id
_entity.type
_entity.pdbx_description
1 polymer ?
#
loop_
_entity_poly.entity_id
_entity_poly.type
_entity_poly.pdbx_seq_one_letter_code
_entity_poly.pdbx_strand_id
1 'polypeptide(L)'
;MIYGLVEISVNVDLLGDVILARKDVGIAYHLAVVVDDAFQKITHVTRGEDLLPSTHVHRLLQALLDLPEPIYLHHALMLDETGKRLAKRNDSLAIATMREKGMSAAEVIALSEKI
;
A
#
# COMPACT_ATOMS: atom_id res chain seq x y z
N MET A 1 13.21 -2.86 13.02
CA MET A 1 14.00 -1.60 13.00
C MET A 1 13.26 -0.61 12.14
N ILE A 2 12.78 0.50 12.71
CA ILE A 2 12.12 1.55 11.93
C ILE A 2 13.25 2.32 11.24
N TYR A 3 13.39 2.14 9.93
CA TYR A 3 14.27 2.98 9.12
C TYR A 3 13.82 4.43 9.32
N GLY A 4 14.76 5.32 9.63
CA GLY A 4 14.45 6.74 9.85
C GLY A 4 13.75 7.37 8.64
N LEU A 5 13.15 8.55 8.84
CA LEU A 5 12.62 9.33 7.72
C LEU A 5 13.77 9.63 6.74
N VAL A 6 13.57 9.25 5.48
CA VAL A 6 14.49 9.51 4.38
C VAL A 6 13.77 10.34 3.33
N GLU A 7 14.46 11.32 2.77
CA GLU A 7 13.98 12.03 1.59
C GLU A 7 14.34 11.23 0.34
N ILE A 8 13.35 11.03 -0.53
CA ILE A 8 13.51 10.33 -1.80
C ILE A 8 13.05 11.26 -2.91
N SER A 9 13.94 11.55 -3.85
CA SER A 9 13.59 12.34 -5.05
C SER A 9 12.52 11.63 -5.86
N VAL A 10 11.50 12.38 -6.29
CA VAL A 10 10.44 11.85 -7.14
C VAL A 10 11.00 11.57 -8.54
N ASN A 11 10.90 10.32 -8.99
CA ASN A 11 11.17 9.94 -10.38
C ASN A 11 9.84 9.88 -11.14
N VAL A 12 9.59 10.89 -11.97
CA VAL A 12 8.34 11.02 -12.74
C VAL A 12 8.23 10.03 -13.89
N ASP A 13 9.35 9.50 -14.36
CA ASP A 13 9.39 8.59 -15.52
C ASP A 13 9.26 7.11 -15.11
N LEU A 14 9.32 6.81 -13.80
CA LEU A 14 9.41 5.43 -13.29
C LEU A 14 8.26 4.53 -13.75
N LEU A 15 7.04 5.07 -13.83
CA LEU A 15 5.83 4.33 -14.22
C LEU A 15 5.26 4.78 -15.59
N GLY A 16 5.89 5.76 -16.24
CA GLY A 16 5.39 6.37 -17.48
C GLY A 16 4.01 6.99 -17.32
N ASP A 17 3.23 6.97 -18.40
CA ASP A 17 1.89 7.54 -18.45
C ASP A 17 0.88 6.67 -17.69
N VAL A 18 0.59 7.05 -16.46
CA VAL A 18 -0.44 6.41 -15.65
C VAL A 18 -1.84 6.79 -16.12
N ILE A 19 -2.74 5.81 -16.09
CA ILE A 19 -4.15 6.05 -16.32
C ILE A 19 -4.74 6.71 -15.07
N LEU A 20 -5.35 7.90 -15.22
CA LEU A 20 -6.03 8.61 -14.13
C LEU A 20 -7.54 8.40 -14.12
N ALA A 21 -8.11 8.10 -15.28
CA ALA A 21 -9.54 7.85 -15.44
C ALA A 21 -9.76 6.86 -16.58
N ARG A 22 -10.81 6.04 -16.45
CA ARG A 22 -11.26 5.12 -17.50
C ARG A 22 -12.74 5.29 -17.74
N LYS A 23 -13.15 5.13 -18.99
CA LYS A 23 -14.56 5.28 -19.42
C LYS A 23 -15.53 4.38 -18.64
N ASP A 24 -15.09 3.21 -18.22
CA ASP A 24 -15.90 2.16 -17.59
C ASP A 24 -15.90 2.18 -16.05
N VAL A 25 -14.84 2.69 -15.42
CA VAL A 25 -14.66 2.66 -13.95
C VAL A 25 -14.71 4.06 -13.32
N GLY A 26 -14.67 5.11 -14.15
CA GLY A 26 -14.58 6.50 -13.69
C GLY A 26 -13.14 6.87 -13.38
N ILE A 27 -12.73 6.76 -12.12
CA ILE A 27 -11.43 7.23 -11.61
C ILE A 27 -10.50 6.05 -11.31
N ALA A 28 -9.24 6.17 -11.72
CA ALA A 28 -8.22 5.17 -11.44
C ALA A 28 -7.62 5.34 -10.04
N TYR A 29 -7.03 4.26 -9.53
CA TYR A 29 -6.46 4.18 -8.18
C TYR A 29 -5.58 5.38 -7.78
N HIS A 30 -4.63 5.78 -8.63
CA HIS A 30 -3.66 6.83 -8.29
C HIS A 30 -4.32 8.18 -7.98
N LEU A 31 -5.32 8.58 -8.78
CA LEU A 31 -6.03 9.84 -8.56
C LEU A 31 -6.99 9.74 -7.37
N ALA A 32 -7.71 8.61 -7.25
CA ALA A 32 -8.65 8.39 -6.15
C ALA A 32 -7.93 8.49 -4.79
N VAL A 33 -6.84 7.74 -4.59
CA VAL A 33 -6.12 7.71 -3.31
C VAL A 33 -5.60 9.09 -2.92
N VAL A 34 -4.99 9.82 -3.86
CA VAL A 34 -4.42 11.14 -3.55
C VAL A 34 -5.49 12.14 -3.13
N VAL A 35 -6.63 12.13 -3.81
CA VAL A 35 -7.76 13.03 -3.50
C VAL A 35 -8.42 12.64 -2.19
N ASP A 36 -8.66 11.34 -1.96
CA ASP A 36 -9.31 10.84 -0.76
C ASP A 36 -8.43 11.06 0.49
N ASP A 37 -7.13 10.78 0.40
CA ASP A 37 -6.19 11.02 1.51
C ASP A 37 -6.17 12.50 1.91
N ALA A 38 -6.14 13.41 0.93
CA ALA A 38 -6.18 14.84 1.19
C ALA A 38 -7.51 15.29 1.80
N PHE A 39 -8.64 14.81 1.26
CA PHE A 39 -9.98 15.10 1.78
C PHE A 39 -10.15 14.61 3.23
N GLN A 40 -9.64 13.42 3.54
CA GLN A 40 -9.70 12.81 4.86
C GLN A 40 -8.60 13.31 5.81
N LYS A 41 -7.71 14.20 5.35
CA LYS A 41 -6.60 14.78 6.12
C LYS A 41 -5.63 13.71 6.66
N ILE A 42 -5.34 12.70 5.85
CA ILE A 42 -4.36 11.68 6.17
C ILE A 42 -2.97 12.31 6.25
N THR A 43 -2.28 12.09 7.37
CA THR A 43 -0.92 12.61 7.61
C THR A 43 0.15 11.53 7.48
N HIS A 44 -0.24 10.26 7.61
CA HIS A 44 0.66 9.10 7.57
C HIS A 44 0.01 7.99 6.74
N VAL A 45 0.71 7.52 5.72
CA VAL A 45 0.28 6.43 4.84
C VAL A 45 1.19 5.23 5.07
N THR A 46 0.69 4.21 5.77
CA THR A 46 1.39 2.94 5.99
C THR A 46 0.94 1.90 4.97
N ARG A 47 1.87 1.35 4.19
CA ARG A 47 1.57 0.36 3.14
C ARG A 47 2.77 -0.52 2.81
N GLY A 48 2.58 -1.55 2.00
CA GLY A 48 3.68 -2.44 1.60
C GLY A 48 4.75 -1.73 0.76
N GLU A 49 5.99 -2.22 0.84
CA GLU A 49 7.12 -1.77 0.01
C GLU A 49 6.89 -1.97 -1.50
N ASP A 50 6.02 -2.90 -1.88
CA ASP A 50 5.62 -3.11 -3.27
C ASP A 50 4.89 -1.91 -3.88
N LEU A 51 4.33 -1.03 -3.05
CA LEU A 51 3.67 0.20 -3.47
C LEU A 51 4.60 1.42 -3.51
N LEU A 52 5.89 1.27 -3.16
CA LEU A 52 6.86 2.37 -3.22
C LEU A 52 6.96 3.01 -4.61
N PRO A 53 7.00 2.26 -5.74
CA PRO A 53 7.01 2.87 -7.07
C PRO A 53 5.80 3.79 -7.33
N SER A 54 4.62 3.44 -6.78
CA SER A 54 3.41 4.26 -6.92
C SER A 54 3.50 5.58 -6.13
N THR A 55 4.33 5.65 -5.08
CA THR A 55 4.56 6.89 -4.31
C THR A 55 5.06 8.02 -5.20
N HIS A 56 5.90 7.74 -6.20
CA HIS A 56 6.40 8.78 -7.10
C HIS A 56 5.27 9.47 -7.87
N VAL A 57 4.32 8.68 -8.39
CA VAL A 57 3.12 9.20 -9.06
C VAL A 57 2.23 9.95 -8.09
N HIS A 58 2.04 9.43 -6.87
CA HIS A 58 1.17 10.06 -5.87
C HIS A 58 1.74 11.42 -5.42
N ARG A 59 3.05 11.51 -5.19
CA ARG A 59 3.73 12.77 -4.86
C ARG A 59 3.65 13.79 -6.00
N LEU A 60 3.82 13.34 -7.24
CA LEU A 60 3.64 14.19 -8.43
C LEU A 60 2.22 14.77 -8.49
N LEU A 61 1.20 13.92 -8.34
CA LEU A 61 -0.21 14.35 -8.35
C LEU A 61 -0.51 15.32 -7.21
N GLN A 62 -0.01 15.05 -6.00
CA GLN A 62 -0.17 15.95 -4.86
C GLN A 62 0.44 17.32 -5.14
N ALA A 63 1.64 17.39 -5.71
CA ALA A 63 2.28 18.65 -6.09
C ALA A 63 1.50 19.41 -7.17
N LEU A 64 1.02 18.70 -8.21
CA LEU A 64 0.27 19.31 -9.32
C LEU A 64 -1.12 19.82 -8.91
N LEU A 65 -1.74 19.18 -7.91
CA LEU A 65 -3.07 19.50 -7.41
C LEU A 65 -3.05 20.39 -6.16
N ASP A 66 -1.87 20.83 -5.72
CA ASP A 66 -1.67 21.61 -4.49
C ASP A 66 -2.26 20.94 -3.24
N LEU A 67 -2.03 19.63 -3.11
CA LEU A 67 -2.51 18.81 -2.00
C LEU A 67 -1.39 18.52 -0.98
N PRO A 68 -1.75 18.23 0.29
CA PRO A 68 -0.77 17.92 1.33
C PRO A 68 0.14 16.73 1.00
N GLU A 69 1.36 16.77 1.53
CA GLU A 69 2.32 15.67 1.51
C GLU A 69 2.22 14.87 2.82
N PRO A 70 1.66 13.65 2.81
CA PRO A 70 1.71 12.78 3.98
C PRO A 70 3.08 12.12 4.10
N ILE A 71 3.41 11.67 5.30
CA ILE A 71 4.56 10.82 5.56
C ILE A 71 4.23 9.39 5.09
N TYR A 72 5.08 8.83 4.23
CA TYR A 72 4.93 7.46 3.75
C TYR A 72 5.78 6.49 4.57
N LEU A 73 5.15 5.44 5.10
CA LEU A 73 5.82 4.32 5.76
C LEU A 73 5.61 3.05 4.93
N HIS A 74 6.68 2.57 4.31
CA HIS A 74 6.67 1.33 3.56
C HIS A 74 7.19 0.17 4.42
N HIS A 75 6.33 -0.80 4.72
CA HIS A 75 6.71 -1.98 5.48
C HIS A 75 7.08 -3.17 4.57
N ALA A 76 7.90 -4.08 5.08
CA ALA A 76 8.31 -5.29 4.38
C ALA A 76 7.09 -6.17 4.04
N LEU A 77 7.17 -6.91 2.94
CA LEU A 77 6.12 -7.85 2.56
C LEU A 77 6.16 -9.12 3.42
N MET A 78 4.98 -9.70 3.69
CA MET A 78 4.92 -11.00 4.36
C MET A 78 5.44 -12.10 3.44
N LEU A 79 6.32 -12.93 3.98
CA LEU A 79 6.94 -14.06 3.30
C LEU A 79 6.42 -15.37 3.92
N ASP A 80 6.38 -16.44 3.12
CA ASP A 80 6.20 -17.80 3.63
C ASP A 80 7.51 -18.34 4.23
N GLU A 81 7.42 -19.56 4.77
CA GLU A 81 8.53 -20.32 5.33
C GLU A 81 9.66 -20.65 4.33
N THR A 82 9.45 -20.44 3.02
CA THR A 82 10.48 -20.55 1.98
C THR A 82 11.07 -19.20 1.57
N GLY A 83 10.67 -18.10 2.25
CA GLY A 83 11.09 -16.74 1.94
C GLY A 83 10.37 -16.13 0.73
N LYS A 84 9.32 -16.77 0.22
CA LYS A 84 8.56 -16.29 -0.94
C LYS A 84 7.40 -15.42 -0.48
N ARG A 85 7.16 -14.32 -1.19
CA ARG A 85 6.04 -13.41 -0.89
C ARG A 85 4.71 -14.17 -0.85
N LEU A 86 3.96 -14.01 0.25
CA LEU A 86 2.61 -14.51 0.36
C LEU A 86 1.73 -13.90 -0.73
N ALA A 87 1.05 -14.77 -1.48
CA ALA A 87 0.12 -14.37 -2.53
C ALA A 87 -1.26 -14.97 -2.24
N LYS A 88 -2.31 -14.25 -2.65
CA LYS A 88 -3.72 -14.68 -2.51
C LYS A 88 -4.02 -16.08 -3.08
N ARG A 89 -3.14 -16.66 -3.90
CA ARG A 89 -3.30 -18.00 -4.47
C ARG A 89 -3.15 -19.13 -3.43
N ASN A 90 -2.59 -18.83 -2.25
CA ASN A 90 -2.53 -19.77 -1.14
C ASN A 90 -3.82 -19.64 -0.30
N ASP A 91 -4.93 -20.19 -0.81
CA ASP A 91 -6.27 -20.11 -0.19
C ASP A 91 -6.29 -20.51 1.31
N SER A 92 -5.36 -21.39 1.72
CA SER A 92 -5.20 -21.82 3.11
C SER A 92 -4.89 -20.68 4.09
N LEU A 93 -4.41 -19.52 3.61
CA LEU A 93 -4.01 -18.36 4.38
C LEU A 93 -4.99 -17.16 4.27
N ALA A 94 -6.13 -17.33 3.59
CA ALA A 94 -7.17 -16.30 3.62
C ALA A 94 -7.76 -16.16 5.02
N ILE A 95 -8.01 -14.93 5.48
CA ILE A 95 -8.63 -14.65 6.79
C ILE A 95 -9.97 -15.39 6.92
N ALA A 96 -10.74 -15.47 5.84
CA ALA A 96 -12.00 -16.22 5.80
C ALA A 96 -11.79 -17.71 6.09
N THR A 97 -10.83 -18.35 5.43
CA THR A 97 -10.49 -19.76 5.63
C THR A 97 -9.96 -20.03 7.03
N MET A 98 -9.16 -19.13 7.61
CA MET A 98 -8.71 -19.23 9.01
C MET A 98 -9.88 -19.16 9.99
N ARG A 99 -10.84 -18.26 9.73
CA ARG A 99 -12.07 -18.14 10.53
C ARG A 99 -12.94 -19.38 10.43
N GLU A 100 -13.10 -19.94 9.22
CA GLU A 100 -13.84 -21.20 9.01
C GLU A 100 -13.20 -22.39 9.73
N LYS A 101 -11.87 -22.38 9.89
CA LYS A 101 -11.12 -23.35 10.69
C LYS A 101 -11.22 -23.12 12.21
N GLY A 102 -11.99 -22.13 12.66
CA GLY A 102 -12.23 -21.84 14.08
C GLY A 102 -11.17 -20.96 14.74
N MET A 103 -10.24 -20.37 13.99
CA MET A 103 -9.26 -19.45 14.57
C MET A 103 -9.93 -18.14 15.01
N SER A 104 -9.58 -17.69 16.21
CA SER A 104 -9.94 -16.38 16.75
C SER A 104 -9.12 -15.26 16.10
N ALA A 105 -9.64 -14.03 16.18
CA ALA A 105 -8.93 -12.85 15.69
C ALA A 105 -7.57 -12.67 16.38
N ALA A 106 -7.47 -12.97 17.68
CA ALA A 106 -6.21 -12.86 18.42
C ALA A 106 -5.17 -13.86 17.92
N GLU A 107 -5.57 -15.10 17.62
CA GLU A 107 -4.66 -16.10 17.05
C GLU A 107 -4.18 -15.70 15.65
N VAL A 108 -5.06 -15.15 14.81
CA VAL A 108 -4.69 -14.67 13.48
C VAL A 108 -3.75 -13.46 13.55
N ILE A 109 -3.97 -12.52 14.48
CA ILE A 109 -3.07 -11.38 14.69
C ILE A 109 -1.70 -11.86 15.16
N ALA A 110 -1.64 -12.80 16.11
CA ALA A 110 -0.38 -13.35 16.62
C ALA A 110 0.47 -14.05 15.53
N LEU A 111 -0.15 -14.52 14.43
CA LEU A 111 0.60 -15.04 13.27
C LEU A 111 1.40 -13.94 12.55
N SER A 112 0.91 -12.71 12.56
CA SER A 112 1.59 -11.57 11.93
C SER A 112 2.75 -10.99 12.75
N GLU A 113 2.82 -11.31 14.05
CA GLU A 113 3.87 -10.87 14.97
C GLU A 113 5.17 -11.69 14.86
N LYS A 114 5.13 -12.85 14.20
CA LYS A 114 6.28 -13.76 14.04
C LYS A 114 7.15 -13.45 12.81
N ILE A 115 6.99 -12.25 12.24
CA ILE A 115 7.63 -11.82 10.99
C ILE A 115 8.63 -10.70 11.27
#